data_AF-A0A3M0A6T2-F1
#
_entry.id   AF-A0A3M0A6T2-F1
#
_cell.length_a   1.000
_cell.length_b   1.000
_cell.length_c   1.000
_cell.angle_alpha   90.00
_cell.angle_beta   90.00
_cell.angle_gamma   90.00
#
_symmetry.space_group_name_H-M   'P 1'
#
loop_
_entity.id
_entity.type
_entity.pdbx_description
1 polymer ?
#
loop_
_entity_poly.entity_id
_entity_poly.type
_entity_poly.pdbx_seq_one_letter_code
_entity_poly.pdbx_strand_id
1 'polypeptide(L)'
;MNKIKKITLALFAISSLTIIPALAISCKPKEERKLDKALKENRKQREEFHKRNPDQPVGYVEFEKLVRDSIQAELKVNPNNKLEIYAKWTKNVEISTNSIKQTLQEYQ
;
A
#
# COMPACT_ATOMS: atom_id res chain seq x y z
N MET A 1 44.47 -59.29 8.54
CA MET A 1 43.72 -58.56 9.59
C MET A 1 43.74 -57.09 9.24
N ASN A 2 42.57 -56.49 9.22
CA ASN A 2 42.25 -55.26 8.52
C ASN A 2 42.30 -54.05 9.46
N LYS A 3 42.64 -52.88 8.90
CA LYS A 3 42.33 -51.50 9.36
C LYS A 3 43.29 -50.82 10.35
N ILE A 4 44.26 -50.10 9.79
CA ILE A 4 44.85 -48.89 10.39
C ILE A 4 44.40 -47.66 9.60
N LYS A 5 43.56 -46.87 10.28
CA LYS A 5 43.47 -45.39 10.36
C LYS A 5 43.63 -44.50 9.11
N LYS A 6 42.50 -43.80 8.85
CA LYS A 6 42.30 -42.33 8.82
C LYS A 6 42.77 -41.49 7.61
N ILE A 7 41.78 -40.66 7.20
CA ILE A 7 41.82 -39.33 6.58
C ILE A 7 42.08 -39.32 5.07
N THR A 8 40.98 -39.20 4.32
CA THR A 8 41.00 -38.48 3.05
C THR A 8 39.85 -37.49 3.07
N LEU A 9 40.25 -36.25 3.35
CA LEU A 9 39.47 -35.04 3.34
C LEU A 9 38.93 -34.82 1.91
N ALA A 10 37.68 -35.20 1.65
CA ALA A 10 37.01 -34.88 0.39
C ALA A 10 36.37 -33.47 0.50
N LEU A 11 37.20 -32.45 0.32
CA LEU A 11 36.74 -31.12 -0.07
C LEU A 11 36.46 -31.17 -1.58
N PHE A 12 35.19 -31.34 -1.97
CA PHE A 12 34.75 -31.02 -3.32
C PHE A 12 33.38 -30.33 -3.32
N ALA A 13 33.48 -29.04 -3.62
CA ALA A 13 32.49 -28.10 -4.14
C ALA A 13 31.14 -28.64 -4.63
N ILE A 14 30.07 -28.08 -4.07
CA ILE A 14 28.92 -27.59 -4.85
C ILE A 14 28.71 -26.13 -4.40
N SER A 15 29.58 -25.22 -4.84
CA SER A 15 29.23 -24.19 -5.82
C SER A 15 27.77 -23.72 -5.76
N SER A 16 27.61 -22.51 -5.23
CA SER A 16 26.47 -21.60 -5.38
C SER A 16 25.12 -22.12 -4.89
N LEU A 17 24.78 -21.67 -3.66
CA LEU A 17 23.43 -21.15 -3.36
C LEU A 17 22.93 -20.35 -4.57
N THR A 18 22.14 -20.97 -5.45
CA THR A 18 21.17 -20.19 -6.22
C THR A 18 19.99 -19.99 -5.30
N ILE A 19 20.09 -18.88 -4.58
CA ILE A 19 18.98 -18.28 -3.86
C ILE A 19 17.78 -18.30 -4.80
N ILE A 20 16.76 -19.06 -4.41
CA ILE A 20 15.45 -19.04 -5.01
C ILE A 20 14.96 -17.58 -4.98
N PRO A 21 14.72 -16.87 -6.10
CA PRO A 21 13.92 -15.67 -6.04
C PRO A 21 12.45 -16.08 -6.17
N ALA A 22 11.97 -16.90 -5.22
CA ALA A 22 10.54 -17.15 -5.02
C ALA A 22 9.91 -16.03 -4.17
N LEU A 23 10.36 -14.79 -4.40
CA LEU A 23 9.83 -13.58 -3.78
C LEU A 23 9.53 -12.53 -4.85
N ALA A 24 9.12 -12.95 -6.05
CA ALA A 24 8.21 -12.15 -6.87
C ALA A 24 6.76 -12.34 -6.37
N ILE A 25 6.54 -12.31 -5.05
CA ILE A 25 5.22 -11.92 -4.56
C ILE A 25 5.12 -10.49 -5.04
N SER A 26 4.22 -10.25 -5.99
CA SER A 26 3.75 -8.93 -6.43
C SER A 26 3.21 -8.16 -5.23
N CYS A 27 4.11 -7.74 -4.34
CA CYS A 27 3.83 -6.87 -3.24
C CYS A 27 3.58 -5.52 -3.87
N LYS A 28 2.32 -5.08 -3.88
CA LYS A 28 2.00 -3.68 -4.15
C LYS A 28 3.01 -2.79 -3.40
N PRO A 29 3.63 -1.81 -4.09
CA PRO A 29 4.56 -0.88 -3.47
C PRO A 29 4.02 -0.35 -2.14
N LYS A 30 4.90 -0.13 -1.16
CA LYS A 30 4.52 0.30 0.20
C LYS A 30 3.56 1.51 0.19
N GLU A 31 3.79 2.45 -0.71
CA GLU A 31 2.96 3.66 -0.84
C GLU A 31 1.57 3.39 -1.42
N GLU A 32 1.41 2.46 -2.37
CA GLU A 32 0.09 2.04 -2.85
C GLU A 32 -0.75 1.43 -1.71
N ARG A 33 -0.11 0.62 -0.86
CA ARG A 33 -0.80 0.01 0.30
C ARG A 33 -1.21 1.07 1.33
N LYS A 34 -0.39 2.09 1.55
CA LYS A 34 -0.74 3.21 2.44
C LYS A 34 -1.92 3.99 1.89
N LEU A 35 -1.92 4.30 0.59
CA LEU A 35 -3.06 4.96 -0.05
C LEU A 35 -4.34 4.14 0.06
N ASP A 36 -4.29 2.84 -0.26
CA ASP A 36 -5.46 1.96 -0.16
C ASP A 36 -6.01 1.94 1.29
N LYS A 37 -5.14 1.97 2.30
CA LYS A 37 -5.54 2.08 3.71
C LYS A 37 -6.18 3.44 4.03
N ALA A 38 -5.60 4.53 3.54
CA ALA A 38 -6.15 5.88 3.74
C ALA A 38 -7.53 6.04 3.09
N LEU A 39 -7.72 5.53 1.87
CA LEU A 39 -9.03 5.54 1.19
C LEU A 39 -10.07 4.74 1.96
N LYS A 40 -9.71 3.56 2.48
CA LYS A 40 -10.62 2.76 3.30
C LYS A 40 -11.05 3.49 4.58
N GLU A 41 -10.12 4.18 5.24
CA GLU A 41 -10.46 4.98 6.42
C GLU A 41 -11.36 6.16 6.03
N ASN A 42 -11.04 6.89 4.95
CA ASN A 42 -11.87 7.99 4.45
C ASN A 42 -13.31 7.54 4.18
N ARG A 43 -13.48 6.39 3.51
CA ARG A 43 -14.79 5.80 3.23
C ARG A 43 -15.58 5.58 4.52
N LYS A 44 -14.97 4.96 5.53
CA LYS A 44 -15.62 4.73 6.84
C LYS A 44 -16.07 6.02 7.51
N GLN A 45 -15.23 7.06 7.49
CA GLN A 45 -15.57 8.34 8.13
C GLN A 45 -16.72 9.05 7.42
N ARG A 46 -16.70 9.03 6.10
CA ARG A 46 -17.84 9.49 5.31
C ARG A 46 -19.10 8.67 5.67
N GLU A 47 -18.97 7.35 5.86
CA GLU A 47 -20.13 6.46 6.07
C GLU A 47 -20.78 6.80 7.41
N GLU A 48 -19.95 7.04 8.41
CA GLU A 48 -20.38 7.53 9.71
C GLU A 48 -21.01 8.92 9.61
N PHE A 49 -20.42 9.84 8.86
CA PHE A 49 -20.98 11.17 8.61
C PHE A 49 -22.39 11.10 8.03
N HIS A 50 -22.61 10.26 7.01
CA HIS A 50 -23.92 10.09 6.39
C HIS A 50 -24.94 9.41 7.28
N LYS A 51 -24.52 8.41 8.08
CA LYS A 51 -25.42 7.80 9.06
C LYS A 51 -25.96 8.82 10.06
N ARG A 52 -25.15 9.82 10.42
CA ARG A 52 -25.56 10.93 11.30
C ARG A 52 -26.27 12.05 10.56
N ASN A 53 -25.98 12.22 9.27
CA ASN A 53 -26.49 13.29 8.40
C ASN A 53 -27.00 12.70 7.07
N PRO A 54 -28.13 11.96 7.07
CA PRO A 54 -28.60 11.22 5.91
C PRO A 54 -28.98 12.12 4.72
N ASP A 55 -29.37 13.36 5.00
CA ASP A 55 -29.74 14.33 3.98
C ASP A 55 -28.52 14.99 3.30
N GLN A 56 -27.31 14.76 3.82
CA GLN A 56 -26.11 15.33 3.23
C GLN A 56 -25.43 14.39 2.22
N PRO A 57 -25.10 14.89 1.02
CA PRO A 57 -24.36 14.12 0.02
C PRO A 57 -22.91 13.92 0.48
N VAL A 58 -22.41 12.69 0.30
CA VAL A 58 -21.14 12.25 0.90
C VAL A 58 -20.12 11.78 -0.13
N GLY A 59 -20.59 11.46 -1.34
CA GLY A 59 -19.78 11.28 -2.55
C GLY A 59 -18.62 10.28 -2.43
N TYR A 60 -18.84 9.11 -1.83
CA TYR A 60 -17.78 8.14 -1.54
C TYR A 60 -17.09 7.58 -2.77
N VAL A 61 -17.91 7.04 -3.68
CA VAL A 61 -17.45 6.33 -4.87
C VAL A 61 -16.85 7.35 -5.82
N GLU A 62 -17.48 8.53 -5.89
CA GLU A 62 -17.00 9.70 -6.61
C GLU A 62 -15.63 10.13 -6.08
N PHE A 63 -15.44 10.23 -4.76
CA PHE A 63 -14.16 10.61 -4.17
C PHE A 63 -13.05 9.60 -4.50
N GLU A 64 -13.27 8.31 -4.24
CA GLU A 64 -12.24 7.29 -4.54
C GLU A 64 -11.91 7.23 -6.02
N LYS A 65 -12.93 7.32 -6.89
CA LYS A 65 -12.74 7.35 -8.34
C LYS A 65 -11.93 8.56 -8.75
N LEU A 66 -12.26 9.76 -8.27
CA LEU A 66 -11.51 10.99 -8.54
C LEU A 66 -10.04 10.87 -8.14
N VAL A 67 -9.75 10.28 -6.97
CA VAL A 67 -8.36 10.02 -6.54
C VAL A 67 -7.66 9.06 -7.50
N ARG A 68 -8.29 7.93 -7.85
CA ARG A 68 -7.70 6.95 -8.77
C ARG A 68 -7.46 7.52 -10.17
N ASP A 69 -8.43 8.24 -10.71
CA ASP A 69 -8.34 8.89 -12.02
C ASP A 69 -7.24 9.96 -12.03
N SER A 70 -7.11 10.74 -10.95
CA SER A 70 -6.07 11.76 -10.82
C SER A 70 -4.67 11.14 -10.73
N ILE A 71 -4.51 10.06 -9.97
CA ILE A 71 -3.24 9.31 -9.91
C ILE A 71 -2.88 8.76 -11.29
N GLN A 72 -3.84 8.19 -12.02
CA GLN A 72 -3.59 7.69 -13.37
C GLN A 72 -3.18 8.81 -14.33
N ALA A 73 -3.81 9.98 -14.24
CA ALA A 73 -3.44 11.14 -15.03
C ALA A 73 -2.01 11.62 -14.71
N GLU A 74 -1.64 11.74 -13.44
CA GLU A 74 -0.29 12.13 -13.03
C GLU A 74 0.77 11.10 -13.46
N LEU A 75 0.46 9.79 -13.37
CA LEU A 75 1.35 8.72 -13.83
C LEU A 75 1.53 8.69 -15.35
N LYS A 76 0.54 9.13 -16.14
CA LYS A 76 0.69 9.27 -17.59
C LYS A 76 1.71 10.35 -17.95
N VAL A 77 1.77 11.41 -17.17
CA VAL A 77 2.72 12.53 -17.38
C VAL A 77 4.10 12.17 -16.80
N ASN A 78 4.14 11.59 -15.60
CA ASN A 78 5.36 11.31 -14.85
C ASN A 78 5.41 9.84 -14.37
N PRO A 79 5.58 8.86 -15.27
CA PRO A 79 5.46 7.44 -14.93
C PRO A 79 6.52 6.95 -13.93
N ASN A 80 7.68 7.61 -13.87
CA ASN A 80 8.79 7.25 -12.99
C ASN A 80 8.62 7.76 -11.56
N ASN A 81 7.71 8.72 -11.31
CA ASN A 81 7.51 9.35 -9.99
C ASN A 81 6.42 8.65 -9.18
N LYS A 82 6.20 7.36 -9.45
CA LYS A 82 5.12 6.57 -8.86
C LYS A 82 5.08 6.68 -7.33
N LEU A 83 6.23 6.55 -6.67
CA LEU A 83 6.35 6.65 -5.21
C LEU A 83 5.84 7.99 -4.68
N GLU A 84 6.30 9.09 -5.28
CA GLU A 84 5.98 10.45 -4.86
C GLU A 84 4.50 10.77 -5.07
N ILE A 85 3.94 10.36 -6.21
CA ILE A 85 2.52 10.52 -6.54
C ILE A 85 1.65 9.80 -5.49
N TYR A 86 1.95 8.54 -5.17
CA TYR A 86 1.18 7.82 -4.15
C TYR A 86 1.34 8.44 -2.75
N ALA A 87 2.53 8.89 -2.38
CA ALA A 87 2.76 9.53 -1.08
C ALA A 87 1.98 10.86 -0.96
N LYS A 88 1.99 11.68 -2.01
CA LYS A 88 1.21 12.92 -2.11
C LYS A 88 -0.29 12.65 -1.95
N TRP A 89 -0.84 11.71 -2.72
CA TRP A 89 -2.26 11.39 -2.65
C TRP A 89 -2.67 10.75 -1.32
N THR A 90 -1.79 9.98 -0.69
CA THR A 90 -2.02 9.46 0.67
C THR A 90 -2.25 10.62 1.64
N LYS A 91 -1.38 11.64 1.63
CA LYS A 91 -1.55 12.84 2.48
C LYS A 91 -2.85 13.60 2.17
N ASN A 92 -3.20 13.76 0.89
CA ASN A 92 -4.44 14.45 0.50
C ASN A 92 -5.69 13.71 1.02
N VAL A 93 -5.70 12.38 0.94
CA VAL A 93 -6.80 11.56 1.46
C VAL A 93 -6.85 11.62 2.99
N GLU A 94 -5.71 11.61 3.68
CA GLU A 94 -5.64 11.78 5.14
C GLU A 94 -6.19 13.15 5.58
N ILE A 95 -5.84 14.24 4.88
CA ILE A 95 -6.39 15.58 5.14
C ILE A 95 -7.92 15.58 4.98
N SER A 96 -8.43 15.04 3.88
CA SER A 96 -9.88 14.93 3.66
C SER A 96 -10.55 14.12 4.77
N THR A 97 -9.92 13.02 5.21
CA THR A 97 -10.43 12.16 6.28
C THR A 97 -10.53 12.92 7.60
N ASN A 98 -9.50 13.69 7.95
CA ASN A 98 -9.47 14.48 9.17
C ASN A 98 -10.50 15.62 9.15
N SER A 99 -10.71 16.26 8.00
CA SER A 99 -11.75 17.28 7.84
C SER A 99 -13.15 16.72 8.13
N ILE A 100 -13.46 15.51 7.65
CA ILE A 100 -14.74 14.83 7.96
C ILE A 100 -14.84 14.49 9.45
N LYS A 101 -13.74 14.01 10.07
CA LYS A 101 -13.70 13.72 11.51
C LYS A 101 -13.99 14.96 12.36
N GLN A 102 -13.39 16.10 12.00
CA GLN A 102 -13.63 17.37 12.68
C GLN A 102 -15.09 17.80 12.55
N THR A 103 -15.61 17.74 11.32
CA THR A 103 -17.03 18.03 11.05
C THR A 103 -17.94 17.13 11.90
N LEU A 104 -17.65 15.82 11.97
CA LEU A 104 -18.37 14.87 12.82
C LEU A 104 -18.36 15.22 14.31
N GLN A 105 -17.27 15.80 14.81
CA GLN A 105 -17.14 16.22 16.20
C GLN A 105 -17.93 17.51 16.48
N GLU A 106 -18.04 18.41 15.51
CA GLU A 106 -18.80 19.67 15.63
C GLU A 106 -20.32 19.43 15.68
N TYR A 107 -20.81 18.33 15.11
CA TYR A 107 -22.23 17.93 15.14
C TYR A 107 -22.61 17.02 16.33
N GLN A 108 -21.71 16.80 17.31
CA GLN A 108 -21.99 16.08 18.56
C GLN A 108 -22.35 17.04 19.68
#